data_AF-A0A1Z4LXL4-F1
#
_entry.id   AF-A0A1Z4LXL4-F1
#
_cell.length_a   1.000
_cell.length_b   1.000
_cell.length_c   1.000
_cell.angle_alpha   90.00
_cell.angle_beta   90.00
_cell.angle_gamma   90.00
#
_symmetry.space_group_name_H-M   'P 1'
#
loop_
_entity.id
_entity.type
_entity.pdbx_description
1 polymer ?
#
loop_
_entity_poly.entity_id
_entity_poly.type
_entity_poly.pdbx_seq_one_letter_code
_entity_poly.pdbx_strand_id
1 'polypeptide(L)'
;MQEMQGKIFSDFEVPSTSDGSYVGRQRVTEETEKHFKMKFEQELEQINQRLKSSKAKVRLFCIGGGIQLRATLPLKPGDTHKQGRNRKQYFISLGIPANFDGLKTGEEEAYELGKLIARQTFTWNDKYLGIRASKNKGITFREFYDIFEKKYFETRKRTNKSEGTFYKYKTKFKKYFLNDEVISENSLRKIIIKIDRPAMRQEFIKLASIISNILEIEITFKDLALKVIKKKRDIPSDEKIIDTFNKFCEFTENSASFNKMTFDCCRRIKLIYALLVIYGLRPREIINQPDLDWLISSENKHSTFKVHESNKTGYREVFPFVPEWVELFDVKNIENIELLKKYSSNITDYKNLESKVSNIGHCFIRYSFDFKPYDLRHACAIRAHLQGIPIKAAADNLGHSVEMHTKVYQQWFGFENRIKAFSEAFQESNQVEKLKYEIIQLRQENAQLKLENTQLILAAKSNTNN
;
A
#
# COMPACT_ATOMS: atom_id res chain seq x y z
N MET A 1 -31.58 -7.37 42.73
CA MET A 1 -31.46 -8.75 42.19
C MET A 1 -32.04 -9.79 43.14
N GLN A 2 -31.55 -9.96 44.37
CA GLN A 2 -32.02 -11.03 45.28
C GLN A 2 -33.46 -10.86 45.82
N GLU A 3 -33.96 -9.64 46.00
CA GLU A 3 -35.29 -9.44 46.62
C GLU A 3 -36.49 -9.88 45.76
N MET A 4 -36.43 -9.71 44.44
CA MET A 4 -37.55 -10.03 43.56
C MET A 4 -37.57 -11.53 43.21
N GLN A 5 -36.41 -12.10 42.85
CA GLN A 5 -36.29 -13.55 42.69
C GLN A 5 -36.60 -14.28 44.01
N GLY A 6 -36.08 -13.79 45.15
CA GLY A 6 -36.36 -14.38 46.46
C GLY A 6 -37.85 -14.37 46.86
N LYS A 7 -38.61 -13.34 46.45
CA LYS A 7 -40.08 -13.28 46.66
C LYS A 7 -40.87 -14.11 45.65
N ILE A 8 -40.43 -14.19 44.39
CA ILE A 8 -41.16 -14.89 43.32
C ILE A 8 -41.04 -16.41 43.44
N PHE A 9 -39.92 -16.89 43.99
CA PHE A 9 -39.59 -18.31 44.17
C PHE A 9 -39.66 -18.79 45.64
N SER A 10 -40.25 -18.00 46.56
CA SER A 10 -40.35 -18.39 47.97
C SER A 10 -41.24 -19.62 48.22
N ASP A 11 -42.12 -19.93 47.26
CA ASP A 11 -43.06 -21.05 47.25
C ASP A 11 -42.55 -22.28 46.49
N PHE A 12 -41.33 -22.22 45.93
CA PHE A 12 -40.75 -23.32 45.17
C PHE A 12 -39.76 -24.14 46.02
N GLU A 13 -40.19 -25.34 46.43
CA GLU A 13 -39.29 -26.34 46.99
C GLU A 13 -38.58 -27.08 45.86
N VAL A 14 -37.24 -26.99 45.81
CA VAL A 14 -36.44 -27.69 44.81
C VAL A 14 -36.58 -29.20 45.04
N PRO A 15 -37.00 -30.01 44.04
CA PRO A 15 -37.13 -31.44 44.20
C PRO A 15 -35.78 -32.06 44.59
N SER A 16 -35.73 -32.81 45.70
CA SER A 16 -34.51 -33.49 46.14
C SER A 16 -34.30 -34.78 45.33
N THR A 17 -33.06 -35.05 44.94
CA THR A 17 -32.67 -36.31 44.27
C THR A 17 -31.75 -37.10 45.19
N SER A 18 -32.11 -38.35 45.46
CA SER A 18 -31.37 -39.24 46.36
C SER A 18 -30.25 -40.03 45.67
N ASP A 19 -30.21 -40.08 44.34
CA ASP A 19 -29.31 -40.95 43.58
C ASP A 19 -28.08 -40.26 42.96
N GLY A 20 -28.01 -38.92 43.01
CA GLY A 20 -26.91 -38.12 42.44
C GLY A 20 -26.68 -38.29 40.93
N SER A 21 -27.57 -38.98 40.22
CA SER A 21 -27.38 -39.40 38.82
C SER A 21 -27.56 -38.22 37.84
N TYR A 22 -26.94 -38.33 36.66
CA TYR A 22 -27.08 -37.31 35.60
C TYR A 22 -28.57 -37.11 35.21
N VAL A 23 -29.34 -38.20 35.16
CA VAL A 23 -30.77 -38.18 34.84
C VAL A 23 -31.57 -37.52 35.97
N GLY A 24 -31.22 -37.77 37.24
CA GLY A 24 -31.81 -37.09 38.39
C GLY A 24 -31.57 -35.58 38.35
N ARG A 25 -30.33 -35.15 38.12
CA ARG A 25 -29.97 -33.73 37.98
C ARG A 25 -30.68 -33.07 36.80
N GLN A 26 -30.80 -33.78 35.67
CA GLN A 26 -31.50 -33.26 34.49
C GLN A 26 -32.99 -33.01 34.78
N ARG A 27 -33.67 -33.93 35.47
CA ARG A 27 -35.09 -33.74 35.87
C ARG A 27 -35.29 -32.53 36.80
N VAL A 28 -34.38 -32.31 37.75
CA VAL A 28 -34.44 -31.13 38.64
C VAL A 28 -34.29 -29.83 37.84
N THR A 29 -33.35 -29.79 36.89
CA THR A 29 -33.15 -28.64 36.01
C THR A 29 -34.39 -28.39 35.15
N GLU A 30 -34.97 -29.43 34.53
CA GLU A 30 -36.18 -29.32 33.70
C GLU A 30 -37.40 -28.81 34.49
N GLU A 31 -37.62 -29.31 35.72
CA GLU A 31 -38.71 -28.83 36.58
C GLU A 31 -38.48 -27.39 37.07
N THR A 32 -37.23 -27.03 37.36
CA THR A 32 -36.87 -25.65 37.74
C THR A 32 -37.09 -24.68 36.56
N GLU A 33 -36.72 -25.07 35.34
CA GLU A 33 -36.96 -24.28 34.12
C GLU A 33 -38.44 -24.11 33.83
N LYS A 34 -39.25 -25.18 33.98
CA LYS A 34 -40.71 -25.11 33.84
C LYS A 34 -41.32 -24.14 34.84
N HIS A 35 -40.91 -24.24 36.11
CA HIS A 35 -41.41 -23.36 37.16
C HIS A 35 -41.01 -21.89 36.89
N PHE A 36 -39.76 -21.65 36.48
CA PHE A 36 -39.28 -20.33 36.08
C PHE A 36 -40.11 -19.74 34.93
N LYS A 37 -40.36 -20.53 33.88
CA LYS A 37 -41.17 -20.12 32.73
C LYS A 37 -42.60 -19.78 33.13
N MET A 38 -43.23 -20.61 33.97
CA MET A 38 -44.57 -20.36 34.49
C MET A 38 -44.66 -19.05 35.26
N LYS A 39 -43.73 -18.81 36.20
CA LYS A 39 -43.68 -17.56 36.98
C LYS A 39 -43.41 -16.34 36.09
N PHE A 40 -42.53 -16.48 35.12
CA PHE A 40 -42.23 -15.42 34.16
C PHE A 40 -43.46 -15.04 33.32
N GLU A 41 -44.23 -16.03 32.84
CA GLU A 41 -45.48 -15.78 32.10
C GLU A 41 -46.56 -15.14 32.98
N GLN A 42 -46.67 -15.54 34.25
CA GLN A 42 -47.57 -14.90 35.22
C GLN A 42 -47.22 -13.43 35.44
N GLU A 43 -45.95 -13.11 35.69
CA GLU A 43 -45.50 -11.73 35.88
C GLU A 43 -45.69 -10.87 34.61
N LEU A 44 -45.40 -11.43 33.43
CA LEU A 44 -45.65 -10.74 32.16
C LEU A 44 -47.14 -10.38 31.98
N GLU A 45 -48.04 -11.29 32.36
CA GLU A 45 -49.48 -11.03 32.28
C GLU A 45 -49.93 -10.00 33.33
N GLN A 46 -49.41 -10.05 34.55
CA GLN A 46 -49.67 -9.03 35.57
C GLN A 46 -49.23 -7.63 35.11
N ILE A 47 -48.04 -7.51 34.52
CA ILE A 47 -47.54 -6.25 33.94
C ILE A 47 -48.49 -5.76 32.84
N ASN A 48 -48.89 -6.65 31.93
CA ASN A 48 -49.82 -6.30 30.86
C ASN A 48 -51.19 -5.85 31.39
N GLN A 49 -51.66 -6.43 32.51
CA GLN A 49 -52.85 -5.96 33.21
C GLN A 49 -52.65 -4.56 33.81
N ARG A 50 -51.50 -4.28 34.46
CA ARG A 50 -51.17 -2.94 34.98
C ARG A 50 -51.11 -1.89 33.86
N LEU A 51 -50.46 -2.20 32.74
CA LEU A 51 -50.39 -1.33 31.55
C LEU A 51 -51.78 -1.08 30.93
N LYS A 52 -52.67 -2.09 30.98
CA LYS A 52 -54.06 -1.95 30.52
C LYS A 52 -54.88 -1.06 31.45
N SER A 53 -54.78 -1.27 32.77
CA SER A 53 -55.50 -0.49 33.79
C SER A 53 -55.08 0.98 33.79
N SER A 54 -53.79 1.25 33.58
CA SER A 54 -53.24 2.61 33.42
C SER A 54 -53.52 3.25 32.05
N LYS A 55 -54.19 2.53 31.13
CA LYS A 55 -54.50 2.97 29.76
C LYS A 55 -53.25 3.41 28.98
N ALA A 56 -52.10 2.79 29.22
CA ALA A 56 -50.84 3.13 28.55
C ALA A 56 -50.86 2.88 27.03
N LYS A 57 -51.81 2.07 26.52
CA LYS A 57 -51.95 1.67 25.09
C LYS A 57 -50.73 0.93 24.52
N VAL A 58 -49.90 0.35 25.39
CA VAL A 58 -48.73 -0.48 25.05
C VAL A 58 -48.89 -1.85 25.73
N ARG A 59 -48.45 -2.92 25.07
CA ARG A 59 -48.42 -4.29 25.63
C ARG A 59 -47.04 -4.91 25.44
N LEU A 60 -46.56 -5.66 26.42
CA LEU A 60 -45.31 -6.41 26.35
C LEU A 60 -45.51 -7.79 25.71
N PHE A 61 -44.56 -8.20 24.88
CA PHE A 61 -44.46 -9.53 24.28
C PHE A 61 -43.04 -10.06 24.41
N CYS A 62 -42.89 -11.37 24.63
CA CYS A 62 -41.60 -12.04 24.58
C CYS A 62 -41.47 -12.79 23.24
N ILE A 63 -40.56 -12.36 22.38
CA ILE A 63 -40.35 -12.94 21.05
C ILE A 63 -38.84 -13.11 20.85
N GLY A 64 -38.43 -14.35 20.54
CA GLY A 64 -37.03 -14.65 20.22
C GLY A 64 -36.03 -14.37 21.36
N GLY A 65 -36.43 -14.57 22.62
CA GLY A 65 -35.57 -14.36 23.80
C GLY A 65 -35.45 -12.91 24.28
N GLY A 66 -36.21 -11.97 23.70
CA GLY A 66 -36.25 -10.57 24.13
C GLY A 66 -37.67 -10.03 24.33
N ILE A 67 -37.78 -8.97 25.13
CA ILE A 67 -39.03 -8.26 25.40
C ILE A 67 -39.23 -7.16 24.34
N GLN A 68 -40.40 -7.14 23.75
CA GLN A 68 -40.82 -6.19 22.72
C GLN A 68 -42.08 -5.46 23.12
N LEU A 69 -42.13 -4.16 22.81
CA LEU A 69 -43.30 -3.30 23.04
C LEU A 69 -44.20 -3.34 21.81
N ARG A 70 -45.47 -3.71 21.99
CA ARG A 70 -46.49 -3.66 20.94
C ARG A 70 -47.38 -2.43 21.16
N ALA A 71 -47.40 -1.53 20.18
CA ALA A 71 -48.20 -0.31 20.24
C ALA A 71 -48.68 0.12 18.84
N THR A 72 -49.75 0.91 18.78
CA THR A 72 -50.21 1.54 17.53
C THR A 72 -49.61 2.94 17.39
N LEU A 73 -48.75 3.11 16.40
CA LEU A 73 -47.92 4.32 16.23
C LEU A 73 -48.14 4.92 14.83
N PRO A 74 -47.75 6.20 14.60
CA PRO A 74 -47.62 6.76 13.26
C PRO A 74 -46.78 5.85 12.36
N LEU A 75 -47.03 5.89 11.05
CA LEU A 75 -46.24 5.10 10.10
C LEU A 75 -44.74 5.35 10.28
N LYS A 76 -43.98 4.26 10.31
CA LYS A 76 -42.52 4.31 10.29
C LYS A 76 -42.07 5.00 8.98
N PRO A 77 -41.00 5.82 8.99
CA PRO A 77 -40.47 6.41 7.76
C PRO A 77 -40.25 5.36 6.67
N GLY A 78 -40.87 5.56 5.50
CA GLY A 78 -40.80 4.63 4.35
C GLY A 78 -41.78 3.45 4.38
N ASP A 79 -42.59 3.28 5.43
CA ASP A 79 -43.64 2.26 5.50
C ASP A 79 -44.96 2.81 4.95
N THR A 80 -45.73 1.97 4.25
CA THR A 80 -47.05 2.34 3.69
C THR A 80 -48.13 1.41 4.22
N HIS A 81 -49.30 1.97 4.52
CA HIS A 81 -50.45 1.17 4.97
C HIS A 81 -51.29 0.74 3.77
N LYS A 82 -51.55 -0.56 3.63
CA LYS A 82 -52.35 -1.13 2.52
C LYS A 82 -53.74 -0.49 2.34
N GLN A 83 -54.29 0.08 3.40
CA GLN A 83 -55.60 0.74 3.44
C GLN A 83 -55.53 2.27 3.62
N GLY A 84 -54.36 2.90 3.38
CA GLY A 84 -54.21 4.36 3.42
C GLY A 84 -54.26 5.02 4.81
N ARG A 85 -54.21 4.25 5.91
CA ARG A 85 -54.21 4.79 7.29
C ARG A 85 -52.83 5.33 7.65
N ASN A 86 -52.79 6.42 8.42
CA ASN A 86 -51.56 7.06 8.89
C ASN A 86 -50.94 6.40 10.16
N ARG A 87 -51.56 5.33 10.68
CA ARG A 87 -51.09 4.60 11.86
C ARG A 87 -51.19 3.09 11.64
N LYS A 88 -50.24 2.36 12.22
CA LYS A 88 -50.13 0.90 12.16
C LYS A 88 -49.63 0.37 13.50
N GLN A 89 -49.93 -0.89 13.78
CA GLN A 89 -49.39 -1.56 14.95
C GLN A 89 -47.97 -2.07 14.67
N TYR A 90 -47.05 -1.78 15.58
CA TYR A 90 -45.66 -2.20 15.49
C TYR A 90 -45.25 -3.00 16.72
N PHE A 91 -44.29 -3.90 16.52
CA PHE A 91 -43.47 -4.47 17.58
C PHE A 91 -42.14 -3.71 17.60
N ILE A 92 -41.82 -3.09 18.73
CA ILE A 92 -40.58 -2.35 18.95
C ILE A 92 -39.69 -3.20 19.85
N SER A 93 -38.54 -3.60 19.32
CA SER A 93 -37.50 -4.27 20.09
C SER A 93 -36.50 -3.24 20.59
N LEU A 94 -36.38 -3.10 21.91
CA LEU A 94 -35.39 -2.24 22.57
C LEU A 94 -34.13 -3.00 23.00
N GLY A 95 -34.02 -4.29 22.66
CA GLY A 95 -32.88 -5.13 23.07
C GLY A 95 -32.93 -5.59 24.52
N ILE A 96 -34.10 -5.53 25.16
CA ILE A 96 -34.31 -5.94 26.54
C ILE A 96 -34.38 -7.48 26.60
N PRO A 97 -33.57 -8.16 27.44
CA PRO A 97 -33.58 -9.61 27.55
C PRO A 97 -34.87 -10.14 28.21
N ALA A 98 -35.31 -11.34 27.83
CA ALA A 98 -36.49 -11.99 28.44
C ALA A 98 -36.16 -12.64 29.80
N ASN A 99 -35.94 -11.80 30.82
CA ASN A 99 -35.78 -12.19 32.22
C ASN A 99 -36.56 -11.22 33.14
N PHE A 100 -36.66 -11.50 34.45
CA PHE A 100 -37.46 -10.70 35.37
C PHE A 100 -37.01 -9.23 35.48
N ASP A 101 -35.71 -8.96 35.48
CA ASP A 101 -35.21 -7.58 35.46
C ASP A 101 -35.58 -6.89 34.14
N GLY A 102 -35.51 -7.61 33.03
CA GLY A 102 -35.98 -7.16 31.73
C GLY A 102 -37.47 -6.88 31.71
N LEU A 103 -38.31 -7.64 32.43
CA LEU A 103 -39.74 -7.36 32.56
C LEU A 103 -39.99 -6.01 33.24
N LYS A 104 -39.23 -5.71 34.31
CA LYS A 104 -39.31 -4.42 34.99
C LYS A 104 -38.88 -3.26 34.08
N THR A 105 -37.73 -3.39 33.41
CA THR A 105 -37.26 -2.39 32.43
C THR A 105 -38.26 -2.23 31.28
N GLY A 106 -38.84 -3.34 30.80
CA GLY A 106 -39.88 -3.33 29.78
C GLY A 106 -41.15 -2.59 30.23
N GLU A 107 -41.57 -2.77 31.48
CA GLU A 107 -42.71 -2.06 32.08
C GLU A 107 -42.44 -0.54 32.13
N GLU A 108 -41.27 -0.11 32.60
CA GLU A 108 -40.87 1.30 32.64
C GLU A 108 -40.89 1.94 31.24
N GLU A 109 -40.27 1.29 30.26
CA GLU A 109 -40.25 1.71 28.86
C GLU A 109 -41.64 1.74 28.21
N ALA A 110 -42.52 0.81 28.58
CA ALA A 110 -43.91 0.80 28.12
C ALA A 110 -44.69 2.02 28.65
N TYR A 111 -44.45 2.43 29.90
CA TYR A 111 -45.04 3.65 30.46
C TYR A 111 -44.50 4.92 29.78
N GLU A 112 -43.19 5.00 29.49
CA GLU A 112 -42.62 6.12 28.74
C GLU A 112 -43.25 6.25 27.35
N LEU A 113 -43.30 5.14 26.59
CA LEU A 113 -43.93 5.11 25.28
C LEU A 113 -45.43 5.45 25.37
N GLY A 114 -46.11 4.95 26.40
CA GLY A 114 -47.52 5.27 26.67
C GLY A 114 -47.75 6.77 26.91
N LYS A 115 -46.86 7.44 27.66
CA LYS A 115 -46.92 8.91 27.86
C LYS A 115 -46.77 9.67 26.54
N LEU A 116 -45.85 9.24 25.66
CA LEU A 116 -45.66 9.85 24.33
C LEU A 116 -46.88 9.66 23.44
N ILE A 117 -47.50 8.47 23.47
CA ILE A 117 -48.74 8.19 22.72
C ILE A 117 -49.91 9.03 23.26
N ALA A 118 -50.06 9.14 24.57
CA ALA A 118 -51.13 9.90 25.20
C ALA A 118 -51.02 11.40 24.90
N ARG A 119 -49.80 11.95 24.89
CA ARG A 119 -49.51 13.35 24.55
C ARG A 119 -49.51 13.64 23.05
N GLN A 120 -49.63 12.61 22.20
CA GLN A 120 -49.50 12.70 20.74
C GLN A 120 -48.17 13.31 20.26
N THR A 121 -47.12 13.25 21.09
CA THR A 121 -45.78 13.80 20.79
C THR A 121 -44.79 12.74 20.33
N PHE A 122 -45.26 11.52 20.04
CA PHE A 122 -44.38 10.45 19.58
C PHE A 122 -43.77 10.77 18.21
N THR A 123 -42.45 10.71 18.14
CA THR A 123 -41.67 10.77 16.89
C THR A 123 -40.73 9.57 16.81
N TRP A 124 -40.57 9.03 15.61
CA TRP A 124 -39.60 7.95 15.38
C TRP A 124 -38.18 8.50 15.54
N ASN A 125 -37.43 7.94 16.48
CA ASN A 125 -36.03 8.26 16.75
C ASN A 125 -35.19 6.99 16.80
N ASP A 126 -33.87 7.13 17.00
CA ASP A 126 -32.94 5.99 17.00
C ASP A 126 -33.29 4.93 18.07
N LYS A 127 -33.85 5.35 19.23
CA LYS A 127 -34.33 4.45 20.30
C LYS A 127 -35.43 3.50 19.80
N TYR A 128 -36.44 4.01 19.09
CA TYR A 128 -37.61 3.22 18.66
C TYR A 128 -37.45 2.58 17.27
N LEU A 129 -36.53 3.07 16.44
CA LEU A 129 -36.28 2.53 15.09
C LEU A 129 -35.43 1.25 15.09
N GLY A 130 -34.68 1.00 16.17
CA GLY A 130 -33.85 -0.17 16.41
C GLY A 130 -32.55 -0.18 15.60
N ILE A 131 -31.62 -1.07 15.97
CA ILE A 131 -30.26 -1.19 15.41
C ILE A 131 -30.26 -1.36 13.86
N ARG A 132 -31.30 -1.99 13.30
CA ARG A 132 -31.44 -2.17 11.84
C ARG A 132 -31.70 -0.87 11.07
N ALA A 133 -32.29 0.15 11.69
CA ALA A 133 -32.49 1.45 11.07
C ALA A 133 -31.24 2.34 11.15
N SER A 134 -30.44 2.21 12.22
CA SER A 134 -29.13 2.86 12.32
C SER A 134 -28.14 2.34 11.27
N LYS A 135 -28.24 1.06 10.86
CA LYS A 135 -27.50 0.51 9.71
C LYS A 135 -27.89 1.15 8.35
N ASN A 136 -29.05 1.81 8.25
CA ASN A 136 -29.53 2.39 6.98
C ASN A 136 -29.09 3.86 6.76
N LYS A 137 -28.44 4.51 7.72
CA LYS A 137 -27.69 5.74 7.41
C LYS A 137 -26.33 5.31 6.85
N GLY A 138 -26.30 4.98 5.56
CA GLY A 138 -25.05 4.69 4.87
C GLY A 138 -24.08 5.87 5.03
N ILE A 139 -22.79 5.56 5.19
CA ILE A 139 -21.76 6.57 5.34
C ILE A 139 -21.60 7.39 4.06
N THR A 140 -21.52 8.70 4.17
CA THR A 140 -21.23 9.59 3.04
C THR A 140 -19.75 9.55 2.66
N PHE A 141 -19.41 10.01 1.45
CA PHE A 141 -17.99 10.13 1.06
C PHE A 141 -17.21 11.09 1.98
N ARG A 142 -17.85 12.14 2.49
CA ARG A 142 -17.24 13.06 3.46
C ARG A 142 -16.94 12.39 4.79
N GLU A 143 -17.93 11.74 5.39
CA GLU A 143 -17.74 11.02 6.66
C GLU A 143 -16.69 9.90 6.52
N PHE A 144 -16.70 9.19 5.38
CA PHE A 144 -15.69 8.18 5.10
C PHE A 144 -14.29 8.79 5.01
N TYR A 145 -14.14 9.95 4.35
CA TYR A 145 -12.85 10.61 4.19
C TYR A 145 -12.18 10.90 5.55
N ASP A 146 -12.96 11.31 6.54
CA ASP A 146 -12.47 11.63 7.88
C ASP A 146 -11.95 10.39 8.62
N ILE A 147 -12.60 9.23 8.43
CA ILE A 147 -12.18 7.96 9.03
C ILE A 147 -11.21 7.15 8.16
N PHE A 148 -11.01 7.53 6.89
CA PHE A 148 -10.34 6.69 5.88
C PHE A 148 -8.91 6.33 6.30
N GLU A 149 -8.16 7.29 6.85
CA GLU A 149 -6.80 7.03 7.29
C GLU A 149 -6.73 6.01 8.41
N LYS A 150 -7.55 6.20 9.45
CA LYS A 150 -7.62 5.28 10.59
C LYS A 150 -7.96 3.89 10.10
N LYS A 151 -9.03 3.74 9.32
CA LYS A 151 -9.48 2.46 8.76
C LYS A 151 -8.46 1.79 7.83
N TYR A 152 -7.76 2.57 7.01
CA TYR A 152 -6.76 2.02 6.09
C TYR A 152 -5.57 1.39 6.84
N PHE A 153 -5.14 1.99 7.95
CA PHE A 153 -4.01 1.55 8.76
C PHE A 153 -4.37 0.62 9.92
N GLU A 154 -5.65 0.42 10.25
CA GLU A 154 -6.10 -0.64 11.17
C GLU A 154 -5.64 -2.04 10.69
N THR A 155 -5.55 -2.24 9.37
CA THR A 155 -5.16 -3.53 8.75
C THR A 155 -3.75 -3.51 8.14
N ARG A 156 -2.99 -2.42 8.29
CA ARG A 156 -1.71 -2.23 7.60
C ARG A 156 -0.67 -1.55 8.48
N LYS A 157 0.53 -2.12 8.57
CA LYS A 157 1.68 -1.46 9.21
C LYS A 157 2.03 -0.17 8.46
N ARG A 158 2.30 0.90 9.22
CA ARG A 158 2.82 2.17 8.70
C ARG A 158 4.29 1.98 8.32
N THR A 159 4.58 2.14 7.03
CA THR A 159 5.90 2.04 6.40
C THR A 159 5.97 3.11 5.32
N ASN A 160 7.16 3.53 4.89
CA ASN A 160 7.31 4.51 3.79
C ASN A 160 6.50 4.13 2.54
N LYS A 161 6.42 2.82 2.24
CA LYS A 161 5.65 2.28 1.12
C LYS A 161 4.14 2.39 1.34
N SER A 162 3.64 1.99 2.51
CA SER A 162 2.20 2.02 2.81
C SER A 162 1.70 3.45 2.96
N GLU A 163 2.49 4.33 3.59
CA GLU A 163 2.25 5.78 3.70
C GLU A 163 2.16 6.44 2.33
N GLY A 164 3.13 6.16 1.45
CA GLY A 164 3.12 6.72 0.11
C GLY A 164 1.96 6.25 -0.76
N THR A 165 1.58 5.00 -0.60
CA THR A 165 0.41 4.43 -1.28
C THR A 165 -0.88 5.07 -0.76
N PHE A 166 -1.01 5.20 0.56
CA PHE A 166 -2.15 5.86 1.19
C PHE A 166 -2.27 7.32 0.80
N TYR A 167 -1.17 8.09 0.79
CA TYR A 167 -1.17 9.48 0.36
C TYR A 167 -1.72 9.67 -1.06
N LYS A 168 -1.34 8.77 -1.99
CA LYS A 168 -1.86 8.76 -3.37
C LYS A 168 -3.36 8.48 -3.39
N TYR A 169 -3.84 7.54 -2.57
CA TYR A 169 -5.27 7.27 -2.43
C TYR A 169 -6.03 8.43 -1.80
N LYS A 170 -5.56 8.98 -0.68
CA LYS A 170 -6.19 10.11 0.02
C LYS A 170 -6.30 11.33 -0.88
N THR A 171 -5.26 11.66 -1.63
CA THR A 171 -5.26 12.79 -2.58
C THR A 171 -6.27 12.58 -3.72
N LYS A 172 -6.33 11.37 -4.29
CA LYS A 172 -7.31 11.04 -5.34
C LYS A 172 -8.74 11.01 -4.79
N PHE A 173 -8.93 10.44 -3.61
CA PHE A 173 -10.21 10.44 -2.93
C PHE A 173 -10.70 11.88 -2.74
N LYS A 174 -9.87 12.74 -2.13
CA LYS A 174 -10.19 14.15 -1.91
C LYS A 174 -10.59 14.87 -3.19
N LYS A 175 -9.88 14.60 -4.30
CA LYS A 175 -10.12 15.28 -5.58
C LYS A 175 -11.37 14.79 -6.32
N TYR A 176 -11.70 13.50 -6.25
CA TYR A 176 -12.70 12.89 -7.14
C TYR A 176 -13.89 12.24 -6.44
N PHE A 177 -13.73 11.81 -5.19
CA PHE A 177 -14.77 11.10 -4.44
C PHE A 177 -15.42 11.97 -3.37
N LEU A 178 -14.75 13.01 -2.87
CA LEU A 178 -15.24 13.83 -1.76
C LEU A 178 -16.51 14.60 -2.15
N ASN A 179 -17.64 14.21 -1.59
CA ASN A 179 -18.94 14.86 -1.68
C ASN A 179 -19.84 14.35 -0.53
N ASP A 180 -21.08 14.83 -0.48
CA ASP A 180 -22.06 14.49 0.55
C ASP A 180 -23.03 13.35 0.13
N GLU A 181 -22.74 12.65 -0.98
CA GLU A 181 -23.49 11.48 -1.44
C GLU A 181 -23.14 10.25 -0.57
N VAL A 182 -24.12 9.39 -0.33
CA VAL A 182 -23.92 8.12 0.40
C VAL A 182 -23.09 7.15 -0.46
N ILE A 183 -22.14 6.46 0.17
CA ILE A 183 -21.34 5.44 -0.50
C ILE A 183 -22.24 4.23 -0.79
N SER A 184 -22.38 3.93 -2.09
CA SER A 184 -23.12 2.79 -2.61
C SER A 184 -22.44 2.29 -3.88
N GLU A 185 -22.88 1.13 -4.39
CA GLU A 185 -22.40 0.64 -5.69
C GLU A 185 -22.60 1.67 -6.80
N ASN A 186 -23.80 2.25 -6.89
CA ASN A 186 -24.14 3.20 -7.93
C ASN A 186 -23.28 4.47 -7.86
N SER A 187 -23.05 5.01 -6.66
CA SER A 187 -22.26 6.23 -6.50
C SER A 187 -20.78 5.99 -6.81
N LEU A 188 -20.22 4.83 -6.44
CA LEU A 188 -18.86 4.43 -6.83
C LEU A 188 -18.71 4.22 -8.34
N ARG A 189 -19.63 3.48 -8.97
CA ARG A 189 -19.62 3.21 -10.42
C ARG A 189 -19.70 4.51 -11.22
N LYS A 190 -20.58 5.44 -10.82
CA LYS A 190 -20.75 6.76 -11.43
C LYS A 190 -19.45 7.56 -11.47
N ILE A 191 -18.62 7.47 -10.43
CA ILE A 191 -17.31 8.14 -10.39
C ILE A 191 -16.32 7.44 -11.33
N ILE A 192 -16.25 6.11 -11.31
CA ILE A 192 -15.29 5.32 -12.11
C ILE A 192 -15.54 5.49 -13.61
N ILE A 193 -16.81 5.47 -14.05
CA ILE A 193 -17.19 5.57 -15.47
C ILE A 193 -16.74 6.89 -16.09
N LYS A 194 -16.70 7.98 -15.32
CA LYS A 194 -16.23 9.30 -15.78
C LYS A 194 -14.74 9.34 -16.12
N ILE A 195 -13.95 8.37 -15.66
CA ILE A 195 -12.49 8.35 -15.89
C ILE A 195 -12.19 7.64 -17.20
N ASP A 196 -12.08 8.38 -18.28
CA ASP A 196 -11.72 7.93 -19.63
C ASP A 196 -10.32 7.29 -19.74
N ARG A 197 -9.33 7.76 -18.98
CA ARG A 197 -7.94 7.26 -19.04
C ARG A 197 -7.80 5.83 -18.46
N PRO A 198 -7.39 4.81 -19.25
CA PRO A 198 -7.38 3.43 -18.79
C PRO A 198 -6.54 3.16 -17.52
N ALA A 199 -5.31 3.66 -17.49
CA ALA A 199 -4.42 3.48 -16.33
C ALA A 199 -4.97 4.15 -15.06
N MET A 200 -5.58 5.33 -15.21
CA MET A 200 -6.21 6.03 -14.09
C MET A 200 -7.46 5.30 -13.62
N ARG A 201 -8.31 4.80 -14.54
CA ARG A 201 -9.50 4.03 -14.19
C ARG A 201 -9.17 2.79 -13.36
N GLN A 202 -8.09 2.08 -13.71
CA GLN A 202 -7.60 0.93 -12.93
C GLN A 202 -7.23 1.30 -11.49
N GLU A 203 -6.64 2.48 -11.27
CA GLU A 203 -6.33 2.95 -9.91
C GLU A 203 -7.59 3.32 -9.13
N PHE A 204 -8.61 3.86 -9.79
CA PHE A 204 -9.89 4.20 -9.17
C PHE A 204 -10.69 2.96 -8.82
N ILE A 205 -10.67 1.93 -9.68
CA ILE A 205 -11.24 0.61 -9.38
C ILE A 205 -10.59 0.03 -8.12
N LYS A 206 -9.26 0.12 -7.98
CA LYS A 206 -8.56 -0.32 -6.76
C LYS A 206 -8.99 0.48 -5.53
N LEU A 207 -9.09 1.81 -5.66
CA LEU A 207 -9.54 2.67 -4.56
C LEU A 207 -10.98 2.34 -4.15
N ALA A 208 -11.90 2.18 -5.10
CA ALA A 208 -13.27 1.77 -4.85
C ALA A 208 -13.34 0.40 -4.17
N SER A 209 -12.51 -0.55 -4.60
CA SER A 209 -12.42 -1.87 -3.95
C SER A 209 -11.93 -1.76 -2.50
N ILE A 210 -10.99 -0.85 -2.21
CA ILE A 210 -10.54 -0.59 -0.83
C ILE A 210 -11.66 0.01 0.01
N ILE A 211 -12.43 0.96 -0.54
CA ILE A 211 -13.58 1.58 0.13
C ILE A 211 -14.63 0.49 0.44
N SER A 212 -15.01 -0.29 -0.55
CA SER A 212 -15.96 -1.41 -0.41
C SER A 212 -15.52 -2.40 0.66
N ASN A 213 -14.24 -2.78 0.69
CA ASN A 213 -13.72 -3.70 1.71
C ASN A 213 -13.74 -3.10 3.12
N ILE A 214 -13.43 -1.80 3.27
CA ILE A 214 -13.46 -1.13 4.59
C ILE A 214 -14.90 -1.03 5.11
N LEU A 215 -15.87 -0.88 4.21
CA LEU A 215 -17.29 -0.74 4.53
C LEU A 215 -18.05 -2.08 4.50
N GLU A 216 -17.36 -3.18 4.26
CA GLU A 216 -17.94 -4.53 4.16
C GLU A 216 -19.08 -4.60 3.13
N ILE A 217 -18.92 -3.90 2.00
CA ILE A 217 -19.86 -3.91 0.88
C ILE A 217 -19.36 -4.88 -0.19
N GLU A 218 -20.08 -5.98 -0.42
CA GLU A 218 -19.72 -6.99 -1.41
C GLU A 218 -20.00 -6.51 -2.84
N ILE A 219 -19.02 -5.86 -3.48
CA ILE A 219 -19.12 -5.35 -4.86
C ILE A 219 -17.83 -5.66 -5.64
N THR A 220 -17.98 -5.91 -6.95
CA THR A 220 -16.85 -5.98 -7.90
C THR A 220 -16.97 -4.94 -9.01
N PHE A 221 -15.85 -4.35 -9.41
CA PHE A 221 -15.77 -3.32 -10.46
C PHE A 221 -14.92 -3.77 -11.67
N LYS A 222 -14.69 -5.08 -11.82
CA LYS A 222 -13.86 -5.65 -12.91
C LYS A 222 -14.44 -5.34 -14.29
N ASP A 223 -15.76 -5.26 -14.39
CA ASP A 223 -16.51 -4.91 -15.59
C ASP A 223 -16.22 -3.49 -16.09
N LEU A 224 -15.76 -2.58 -15.22
CA LEU A 224 -15.43 -1.20 -15.58
C LEU A 224 -13.99 -1.05 -16.09
N ALA A 225 -13.18 -2.11 -16.07
CA ALA A 225 -11.78 -2.08 -16.46
C ALA A 225 -11.60 -1.71 -17.95
N LEU A 226 -10.77 -0.71 -18.23
CA LEU A 226 -10.30 -0.41 -19.58
C LEU A 226 -8.95 -1.08 -19.86
N LYS A 227 -8.75 -1.54 -21.10
CA LYS A 227 -7.49 -2.12 -21.57
C LYS A 227 -6.40 -1.05 -21.61
N VAL A 228 -5.29 -1.30 -20.91
CA VAL A 228 -4.13 -0.41 -20.90
C VAL A 228 -3.18 -0.79 -22.02
N ILE A 229 -3.07 0.06 -23.03
CA ILE A 229 -2.07 -0.08 -24.10
C ILE A 229 -0.79 0.62 -23.63
N LYS A 230 0.31 -0.14 -23.53
CA LYS A 230 1.63 0.42 -23.18
C LYS A 230 2.21 1.09 -24.42
N LYS A 231 2.50 2.39 -24.35
CA LYS A 231 3.23 3.09 -25.41
C LYS A 231 4.68 2.59 -25.46
N LYS A 232 5.22 2.41 -26.67
CA LYS A 232 6.66 2.21 -26.86
C LYS A 232 7.39 3.44 -26.32
N ARG A 233 8.45 3.20 -25.55
CA ARG A 233 9.32 4.27 -25.06
C ARG A 233 10.46 4.45 -26.05
N ASP A 234 10.81 5.70 -26.29
CA ASP A 234 12.04 6.05 -26.97
C ASP A 234 13.15 6.13 -25.93
N ILE A 235 14.19 5.31 -26.08
CA ILE A 235 15.28 5.19 -25.10
C ILE A 235 16.53 5.77 -25.76
N PRO A 236 17.21 6.75 -25.14
CA PRO A 236 18.34 7.41 -25.76
C PRO A 236 19.52 6.45 -25.90
N SER A 237 20.28 6.58 -27.01
CA SER A 237 21.56 5.90 -27.19
C SER A 237 22.65 6.52 -26.32
N ASP A 238 23.78 5.83 -26.20
CA ASP A 238 24.93 6.32 -25.42
C ASP A 238 25.51 7.60 -26.03
N GLU A 239 25.57 7.72 -27.36
CA GLU A 239 26.03 8.96 -28.00
C GLU A 239 25.10 10.13 -27.68
N LYS A 240 23.78 9.91 -27.76
CA LYS A 240 22.78 10.94 -27.44
C LYS A 240 22.84 11.37 -25.98
N ILE A 241 23.09 10.42 -25.07
CA ILE A 241 23.27 10.69 -23.63
C ILE A 241 24.46 11.61 -23.40
N ILE A 242 25.60 11.32 -24.03
CA ILE A 242 26.84 12.10 -23.88
C ILE A 242 26.68 13.49 -24.51
N ASP A 243 26.14 13.58 -25.73
CA ASP A 243 25.85 14.84 -26.42
C ASP A 243 24.93 15.75 -25.58
N THR A 244 23.86 15.18 -25.01
CA THR A 244 22.93 15.91 -24.14
C THR A 244 23.64 16.41 -22.88
N PHE A 245 24.54 15.61 -22.30
CA PHE A 245 25.29 16.01 -21.12
C PHE A 245 26.26 17.15 -21.42
N ASN A 246 26.99 17.08 -22.53
CA ASN A 246 27.94 18.13 -22.94
C ASN A 246 27.23 19.46 -23.18
N LYS A 247 26.11 19.45 -23.92
CA LYS A 247 25.25 20.64 -24.10
C LYS A 247 24.76 21.21 -22.78
N PHE A 248 24.44 20.34 -21.82
CA PHE A 248 24.01 20.77 -20.50
C PHE A 248 25.14 21.35 -19.66
N CYS A 249 26.38 20.85 -19.81
CA CYS A 249 27.57 21.44 -19.21
C CYS A 249 27.81 22.86 -19.73
N GLU A 250 27.79 23.06 -21.05
CA GLU A 250 27.91 24.38 -21.68
C GLU A 250 26.83 25.35 -21.18
N PHE A 251 25.57 24.89 -21.11
CA PHE A 251 24.47 25.69 -20.55
C PHE A 251 24.71 26.06 -19.08
N THR A 252 25.22 25.12 -18.28
CA THR A 252 25.48 25.32 -16.85
C THR A 252 26.57 26.37 -16.65
N GLU A 253 27.66 26.31 -17.42
CA GLU A 253 28.76 27.28 -17.36
C GLU A 253 28.29 28.69 -17.75
N ASN A 254 27.52 28.81 -18.82
CA ASN A 254 26.91 30.08 -19.22
C ASN A 254 25.93 30.63 -18.17
N SER A 255 25.29 29.77 -17.38
CA SER A 255 24.35 30.17 -16.33
C SER A 255 25.03 30.78 -15.10
N ALA A 256 26.35 30.59 -14.93
CA ALA A 256 27.11 31.11 -13.79
C ALA A 256 27.00 32.63 -13.64
N SER A 257 26.92 33.34 -14.76
CA SER A 257 26.93 34.81 -14.81
C SER A 257 25.58 35.46 -14.48
N PHE A 258 24.47 34.71 -14.45
CA PHE A 258 23.12 35.29 -14.35
C PHE A 258 22.50 35.15 -12.96
N ASN A 259 22.61 33.98 -12.32
CA ASN A 259 21.92 33.72 -11.06
C ASN A 259 22.51 32.52 -10.30
N LYS A 260 23.02 32.76 -9.08
CA LYS A 260 23.64 31.73 -8.24
C LYS A 260 22.73 30.55 -7.91
N MET A 261 21.45 30.80 -7.58
CA MET A 261 20.49 29.73 -7.27
C MET A 261 20.20 28.84 -8.47
N THR A 262 20.11 29.43 -9.66
CA THR A 262 19.92 28.69 -10.92
C THR A 262 21.16 27.89 -11.26
N PHE A 263 22.35 28.49 -11.12
CA PHE A 263 23.62 27.80 -11.33
C PHE A 263 23.79 26.58 -10.41
N ASP A 264 23.56 26.75 -9.11
CA ASP A 264 23.62 25.66 -8.13
C ASP A 264 22.56 24.57 -8.40
N CYS A 265 21.40 24.95 -8.95
CA CYS A 265 20.40 23.99 -9.42
C CYS A 265 20.89 23.19 -10.62
N CYS A 266 21.49 23.83 -11.61
CA CYS A 266 22.02 23.15 -12.81
C CYS A 266 23.13 22.17 -12.45
N ARG A 267 24.09 22.61 -11.62
CA ARG A 267 25.18 21.76 -11.10
C ARG A 267 24.69 20.52 -10.35
N ARG A 268 23.70 20.68 -9.48
CA ARG A 268 23.07 19.55 -8.80
C ARG A 268 22.37 18.60 -9.79
N ILE A 269 21.65 19.15 -10.77
CA ILE A 269 20.96 18.34 -11.79
C ILE A 269 21.95 17.62 -12.69
N LYS A 270 23.12 18.21 -12.98
CA LYS A 270 24.24 17.57 -13.69
C LYS A 270 24.70 16.30 -12.96
N LEU A 271 24.93 16.40 -11.64
CA LEU A 271 25.28 15.23 -10.82
C LEU A 271 24.15 14.18 -10.79
N ILE A 272 22.89 14.61 -10.60
CA ILE A 272 21.75 13.68 -10.61
C ILE A 272 21.64 12.95 -11.95
N TYR A 273 21.81 13.64 -13.08
CA TYR A 273 21.83 13.05 -14.41
C TYR A 273 22.91 11.97 -14.52
N ALA A 274 24.14 12.29 -14.11
CA ALA A 274 25.26 11.36 -14.12
C ALA A 274 24.98 10.10 -13.28
N LEU A 275 24.48 10.28 -12.05
CA LEU A 275 24.14 9.17 -11.15
C LEU A 275 23.03 8.26 -11.74
N LEU A 276 22.04 8.85 -12.43
CA LEU A 276 21.00 8.06 -13.10
C LEU A 276 21.57 7.19 -14.22
N VAL A 277 22.52 7.72 -15.00
CA VAL A 277 22.98 7.06 -16.23
C VAL A 277 24.14 6.09 -16.02
N ILE A 278 24.94 6.32 -14.98
CA ILE A 278 26.07 5.46 -14.60
C ILE A 278 25.57 4.24 -13.82
N TYR A 279 24.66 4.45 -12.87
CA TYR A 279 24.24 3.40 -11.93
C TYR A 279 22.81 2.88 -12.19
N GLY A 280 22.06 3.48 -13.13
CA GLY A 280 20.67 3.08 -13.40
C GLY A 280 19.73 3.30 -12.20
N LEU A 281 20.03 4.27 -11.35
CA LEU A 281 19.24 4.56 -10.15
C LEU A 281 17.84 5.09 -10.50
N ARG A 282 16.90 4.95 -9.58
CA ARG A 282 15.64 5.72 -9.64
C ARG A 282 15.91 7.11 -9.06
N PRO A 283 15.25 8.18 -9.55
CA PRO A 283 15.45 9.53 -9.01
C PRO A 283 15.29 9.62 -7.48
N ARG A 284 14.35 8.84 -6.91
CA ARG A 284 14.16 8.73 -5.46
C ARG A 284 15.38 8.17 -4.72
N GLU A 285 16.08 7.19 -5.30
CA GLU A 285 17.23 6.53 -4.67
C GLU A 285 18.43 7.48 -4.53
N ILE A 286 18.50 8.51 -5.37
CA ILE A 286 19.57 9.52 -5.32
C ILE A 286 19.35 10.54 -4.20
N ILE A 287 18.11 10.76 -3.78
CA ILE A 287 17.77 11.82 -2.81
C ILE A 287 17.29 11.27 -1.46
N ASN A 288 16.81 10.03 -1.40
CA ASN A 288 16.31 9.43 -0.16
C ASN A 288 17.46 8.81 0.63
N GLN A 289 18.00 9.58 1.58
CA GLN A 289 19.11 9.19 2.45
C GLN A 289 20.33 8.66 1.67
N PRO A 290 20.87 9.44 0.71
CA PRO A 290 21.99 8.98 -0.09
C PRO A 290 23.29 8.97 0.74
N ASP A 291 24.10 7.93 0.58
CA ASP A 291 25.44 7.85 1.14
C ASP A 291 26.44 8.46 0.14
N LEU A 292 26.49 9.80 0.14
CA LEU A 292 27.35 10.56 -0.78
C LEU A 292 28.80 10.64 -0.31
N ASP A 293 29.07 10.39 0.97
CA ASP A 293 30.44 10.30 1.50
C ASP A 293 31.11 9.01 1.00
N TRP A 294 30.38 7.89 0.94
CA TRP A 294 30.87 6.67 0.31
C TRP A 294 31.29 6.87 -1.15
N LEU A 295 30.57 7.70 -1.91
CA LEU A 295 30.85 7.93 -3.33
C LEU A 295 32.25 8.54 -3.58
N ILE A 296 32.74 9.35 -2.63
CA ILE A 296 34.05 10.01 -2.69
C ILE A 296 35.10 9.37 -1.78
N SER A 297 34.74 8.36 -1.01
CA SER A 297 35.67 7.67 -0.12
C SER A 297 36.80 7.02 -0.91
N SER A 298 38.02 7.12 -0.38
CA SER A 298 39.20 6.39 -0.90
C SER A 298 39.05 4.87 -0.76
N GLU A 299 38.18 4.40 0.14
CA GLU A 299 37.86 2.98 0.30
C GLU A 299 36.96 2.44 -0.83
N ASN A 300 36.26 3.32 -1.55
CA ASN A 300 35.36 2.95 -2.64
C ASN A 300 36.14 2.71 -3.95
N LYS A 301 36.89 1.61 -3.97
CA LYS A 301 37.77 1.22 -5.09
C LYS A 301 37.02 0.95 -6.40
N HIS A 302 35.76 0.53 -6.32
CA HIS A 302 34.93 0.19 -7.48
C HIS A 302 33.99 1.33 -7.91
N SER A 303 34.10 2.50 -7.26
CA SER A 303 33.20 3.63 -7.48
C SER A 303 31.73 3.22 -7.46
N THR A 304 31.33 2.45 -6.44
CA THR A 304 29.96 1.98 -6.27
C THR A 304 29.08 3.04 -5.63
N PHE A 305 27.76 2.91 -5.81
CA PHE A 305 26.76 3.73 -5.12
C PHE A 305 25.92 2.88 -4.16
N LYS A 306 25.78 3.30 -2.90
CA LYS A 306 24.95 2.61 -1.89
C LYS A 306 23.53 3.16 -1.89
N VAL A 307 22.56 2.32 -2.21
CA VAL A 307 21.13 2.65 -2.10
C VAL A 307 20.64 2.28 -0.72
N HIS A 308 20.04 3.25 -0.03
CA HIS A 308 19.53 3.08 1.33
C HIS A 308 18.34 2.11 1.41
N GLU A 309 18.25 1.34 2.50
CA GLU A 309 17.24 0.30 2.75
C GLU A 309 15.80 0.82 2.77
N SER A 310 15.60 2.09 3.11
CA SER A 310 14.29 2.74 3.19
C SER A 310 13.62 2.93 1.81
N ASN A 311 14.34 2.65 0.72
CA ASN A 311 13.81 2.64 -0.64
C ASN A 311 12.99 1.36 -0.93
N LYS A 312 12.12 1.43 -1.95
CA LYS A 312 11.19 0.34 -2.29
C LYS A 312 11.87 -1.02 -2.52
N THR A 313 13.11 -1.01 -2.97
CA THR A 313 13.87 -2.21 -3.36
C THR A 313 14.84 -2.69 -2.28
N GLY A 314 14.85 -2.06 -1.10
CA GLY A 314 15.81 -2.37 -0.05
C GLY A 314 17.22 -1.88 -0.36
N TYR A 315 18.14 -2.27 0.52
CA TYR A 315 19.55 -1.92 0.44
C TYR A 315 20.21 -2.65 -0.73
N ARG A 316 21.12 -1.96 -1.42
CA ARG A 316 22.05 -2.56 -2.39
C ARG A 316 23.22 -1.64 -2.66
N GLU A 317 24.34 -2.23 -3.00
CA GLU A 317 25.51 -1.54 -3.54
C GLU A 317 25.54 -1.76 -5.05
N VAL A 318 25.63 -0.66 -5.80
CA VAL A 318 25.41 -0.63 -7.24
C VAL A 318 26.69 -0.26 -7.96
N PHE A 319 27.11 -1.10 -8.90
CA PHE A 319 28.29 -0.86 -9.74
C PHE A 319 27.96 0.08 -10.91
N PRO A 320 28.94 0.87 -11.39
CA PRO A 320 28.77 1.62 -12.63
C PRO A 320 28.64 0.66 -13.82
N PHE A 321 27.67 0.91 -14.71
CA PHE A 321 27.55 0.16 -15.96
C PHE A 321 28.64 0.52 -16.97
N VAL A 322 29.26 1.69 -16.84
CA VAL A 322 30.43 2.12 -17.61
C VAL A 322 31.37 2.80 -16.63
N PRO A 323 32.41 2.10 -16.12
CA PRO A 323 33.31 2.65 -15.11
C PRO A 323 33.96 3.97 -15.53
N GLU A 324 34.32 4.11 -16.80
CA GLU A 324 34.96 5.30 -17.39
C GLU A 324 34.05 6.54 -17.31
N TRP A 325 32.73 6.32 -17.22
CA TRP A 325 31.79 7.42 -17.09
C TRP A 325 31.81 8.09 -15.71
N VAL A 326 32.39 7.45 -14.69
CA VAL A 326 32.60 8.10 -13.39
C VAL A 326 33.50 9.33 -13.54
N GLU A 327 34.54 9.21 -14.36
CA GLU A 327 35.47 10.30 -14.68
C GLU A 327 34.87 11.25 -15.72
N LEU A 328 34.32 10.72 -16.83
CA LEU A 328 33.74 11.53 -17.91
C LEU A 328 32.66 12.50 -17.42
N PHE A 329 31.82 12.07 -16.47
CA PHE A 329 30.73 12.89 -15.94
C PHE A 329 31.11 13.68 -14.68
N ASP A 330 32.37 13.59 -14.24
CA ASP A 330 32.90 14.28 -13.04
C ASP A 330 32.01 14.05 -11.79
N VAL A 331 31.70 12.77 -11.51
CA VAL A 331 30.74 12.40 -10.45
C VAL A 331 31.29 12.65 -9.05
N LYS A 332 32.62 12.64 -8.89
CA LYS A 332 33.31 12.85 -7.61
C LYS A 332 33.57 14.33 -7.30
N ASN A 333 33.00 15.26 -8.06
CA ASN A 333 33.08 16.69 -7.81
C ASN A 333 32.48 17.07 -6.45
N ILE A 334 33.34 17.47 -5.51
CA ILE A 334 32.98 17.73 -4.11
C ILE A 334 31.89 18.80 -3.99
N GLU A 335 32.02 19.90 -4.75
CA GLU A 335 31.06 21.00 -4.69
C GLU A 335 29.66 20.59 -5.18
N ASN A 336 29.57 19.80 -6.25
CA ASN A 336 28.28 19.28 -6.73
C ASN A 336 27.66 18.30 -5.72
N ILE A 337 28.49 17.50 -5.05
CA ILE A 337 28.07 16.58 -4.00
C ILE A 337 27.49 17.33 -2.80
N GLU A 338 28.15 18.39 -2.34
CA GLU A 338 27.64 19.21 -1.23
C GLU A 338 26.29 19.88 -1.58
N LEU A 339 26.12 20.33 -2.83
CA LEU A 339 24.83 20.81 -3.31
C LEU A 339 23.73 19.73 -3.27
N LEU A 340 24.08 18.48 -3.59
CA LEU A 340 23.16 17.35 -3.52
C LEU A 340 22.87 16.91 -2.08
N LYS A 341 23.87 16.93 -1.18
CA LYS A 341 23.68 16.72 0.27
C LYS A 341 22.71 17.73 0.84
N LYS A 342 22.92 19.03 0.57
CA LYS A 342 22.01 20.11 1.00
C LYS A 342 20.62 19.98 0.41
N TYR A 343 20.50 19.52 -0.84
CA TYR A 343 19.19 19.28 -1.44
C TYR A 343 18.48 18.06 -0.87
N SER A 344 19.22 17.05 -0.42
CA SER A 344 18.68 15.83 0.17
C SER A 344 18.45 15.96 1.68
N SER A 345 19.07 16.97 2.32
CA SER A 345 18.81 17.30 3.71
C SER A 345 17.37 17.79 3.91
N ASN A 346 16.86 17.65 5.14
CA ASN A 346 15.51 18.05 5.54
C ASN A 346 14.36 17.29 4.86
N ILE A 347 14.61 16.09 4.34
CA ILE A 347 13.53 15.18 3.92
C ILE A 347 13.02 14.46 5.16
N THR A 348 11.98 15.02 5.78
CA THR A 348 11.38 14.50 7.02
C THR A 348 10.19 13.58 6.78
N ASP A 349 9.53 13.71 5.62
CA ASP A 349 8.34 12.94 5.30
C ASP A 349 8.26 12.52 3.82
N TYR A 350 7.28 11.65 3.54
CA TYR A 350 7.03 11.15 2.19
C TYR A 350 6.66 12.26 1.19
N LYS A 351 5.94 13.31 1.61
CA LYS A 351 5.45 14.37 0.72
C LYS A 351 6.60 15.25 0.24
N ASN A 352 7.48 15.63 1.17
CA ASN A 352 8.70 16.39 0.88
C ASN A 352 9.57 15.62 -0.11
N LEU A 353 9.76 14.31 0.15
CA LEU A 353 10.52 13.43 -0.74
C LEU A 353 9.91 13.36 -2.15
N GLU A 354 8.60 13.09 -2.28
CA GLU A 354 7.95 13.05 -3.60
C GLU A 354 7.98 14.39 -4.32
N SER A 355 7.85 15.51 -3.61
CA SER A 355 7.96 16.85 -4.19
C SER A 355 9.33 17.07 -4.82
N LYS A 356 10.41 16.71 -4.10
CA LYS A 356 11.78 16.77 -4.62
C LYS A 356 12.00 15.83 -5.80
N VAL A 357 11.49 14.59 -5.74
CA VAL A 357 11.52 13.66 -6.89
C VAL A 357 10.82 14.26 -8.11
N SER A 358 9.64 14.84 -7.92
CA SER A 358 8.87 15.47 -9.01
C SER A 358 9.61 16.65 -9.61
N ASN A 359 10.30 17.43 -8.77
CA ASN A 359 11.10 18.56 -9.22
C ASN A 359 12.26 18.13 -10.14
N ILE A 360 12.89 16.97 -9.90
CA ILE A 360 13.90 16.41 -10.82
C ILE A 360 13.28 16.20 -12.21
N GLY A 361 12.07 15.63 -12.28
CA GLY A 361 11.33 15.46 -13.53
C GLY A 361 11.01 16.80 -14.22
N HIS A 362 10.60 17.82 -13.45
CA HIS A 362 10.38 19.15 -13.98
C HIS A 362 11.67 19.83 -14.47
N CYS A 363 12.81 19.61 -13.81
CA CYS A 363 14.11 20.08 -14.27
C CYS A 363 14.47 19.47 -15.63
N PHE A 364 14.26 18.18 -15.83
CA PHE A 364 14.50 17.53 -17.14
C PHE A 364 13.70 18.19 -18.27
N ILE A 365 12.44 18.54 -17.99
CA ILE A 365 11.58 19.27 -18.94
C ILE A 365 12.10 20.71 -19.13
N ARG A 366 12.40 21.41 -18.03
CA ARG A 366 12.85 22.81 -18.04
C ARG A 366 14.13 23.00 -18.85
N TYR A 367 15.07 22.07 -18.71
CA TYR A 367 16.35 22.08 -19.42
C TYR A 367 16.27 21.39 -20.79
N SER A 368 15.05 21.11 -21.28
CA SER A 368 14.78 20.60 -22.62
C SER A 368 15.50 19.29 -22.94
N PHE A 369 15.58 18.37 -21.97
CA PHE A 369 16.04 17.02 -22.26
C PHE A 369 14.96 16.24 -23.02
N ASP A 370 15.36 15.55 -24.09
CA ASP A 370 14.46 14.80 -24.99
C ASP A 370 13.86 13.53 -24.36
N PHE A 371 14.27 13.19 -23.13
CA PHE A 371 13.91 11.94 -22.45
C PHE A 371 13.67 12.17 -20.96
N LYS A 372 13.04 11.21 -20.29
CA LYS A 372 12.74 11.28 -18.86
C LYS A 372 13.85 10.64 -18.03
N PRO A 373 13.97 10.97 -16.73
CA PRO A 373 14.94 10.32 -15.83
C PRO A 373 14.86 8.79 -15.84
N TYR A 374 13.65 8.23 -15.99
CA TYR A 374 13.46 6.78 -16.01
C TYR A 374 13.93 6.12 -17.31
N ASP A 375 14.05 6.87 -18.40
CA ASP A 375 14.50 6.37 -19.68
C ASP A 375 16.04 6.16 -19.66
N LEU A 376 16.79 6.98 -18.91
CA LEU A 376 18.22 6.74 -18.63
C LEU A 376 18.45 5.40 -17.93
N ARG A 377 17.59 5.06 -16.95
CA ARG A 377 17.63 3.75 -16.30
C ARG A 377 17.31 2.60 -17.26
N HIS A 378 16.44 2.83 -18.25
CA HIS A 378 16.20 1.84 -19.29
C HIS A 378 17.44 1.69 -20.20
N ALA A 379 18.12 2.79 -20.54
CA ALA A 379 19.39 2.76 -21.27
C ALA A 379 20.46 1.94 -20.53
N CYS A 380 20.61 2.09 -19.21
CA CYS A 380 21.53 1.26 -18.42
C CYS A 380 21.23 -0.24 -18.53
N ALA A 381 19.95 -0.64 -18.52
CA ALA A 381 19.58 -2.04 -18.65
C ALA A 381 19.89 -2.60 -20.05
N ILE A 382 19.67 -1.80 -21.09
CA ILE A 382 20.06 -2.14 -22.47
C ILE A 382 21.58 -2.28 -22.55
N ARG A 383 22.32 -1.33 -21.96
CA ARG A 383 23.78 -1.33 -21.94
C ARG A 383 24.35 -2.56 -21.24
N ALA A 384 23.82 -2.90 -20.06
CA ALA A 384 24.20 -4.10 -19.33
C ALA A 384 24.04 -5.37 -20.18
N HIS A 385 22.95 -5.44 -20.95
CA HIS A 385 22.73 -6.55 -21.86
C HIS A 385 23.74 -6.57 -23.01
N LEU A 386 24.00 -5.42 -23.64
CA LEU A 386 24.96 -5.30 -24.75
C LEU A 386 26.39 -5.62 -24.32
N GLN A 387 26.75 -5.32 -23.07
CA GLN A 387 28.06 -5.66 -22.48
C GLN A 387 28.15 -7.11 -22.00
N GLY A 388 27.11 -7.92 -22.18
CA GLY A 388 27.10 -9.31 -21.72
C GLY A 388 27.03 -9.49 -20.20
N ILE A 389 26.66 -8.46 -19.43
CA ILE A 389 26.50 -8.57 -17.97
C ILE A 389 25.44 -9.63 -17.65
N PRO A 390 25.73 -10.61 -16.76
CA PRO A 390 24.76 -11.62 -16.38
C PRO A 390 23.42 -10.99 -15.92
N ILE A 391 22.30 -11.50 -16.44
CA ILE A 391 20.96 -10.95 -16.19
C ILE A 391 20.68 -10.77 -14.69
N LYS A 392 21.13 -11.73 -13.88
CA LYS A 392 20.99 -11.66 -12.42
C LYS A 392 21.75 -10.49 -11.83
N ALA A 393 23.01 -10.30 -12.21
CA ALA A 393 23.82 -9.17 -11.77
C ALA A 393 23.20 -7.83 -12.20
N ALA A 394 22.76 -7.71 -13.46
CA ALA A 394 22.09 -6.50 -13.95
C ALA A 394 20.75 -6.24 -13.23
N ALA A 395 19.98 -7.29 -12.91
CA ALA A 395 18.74 -7.18 -12.15
C ALA A 395 19.00 -6.71 -10.70
N ASP A 396 20.02 -7.26 -10.05
CA ASP A 396 20.40 -6.90 -8.68
C ASP A 396 20.90 -5.44 -8.62
N ASN A 397 21.76 -5.03 -9.56
CA ASN A 397 22.25 -3.65 -9.68
C ASN A 397 21.09 -2.63 -9.80
N LEU A 398 20.09 -2.97 -10.62
CA LEU A 398 18.89 -2.13 -10.79
C LEU A 398 17.89 -2.29 -9.61
N GLY A 399 17.94 -3.35 -8.82
CA GLY A 399 16.89 -3.65 -7.84
C GLY A 399 15.60 -4.10 -8.52
N HIS A 400 15.69 -5.16 -9.32
CA HIS A 400 14.59 -5.89 -9.94
C HIS A 400 14.69 -7.38 -9.60
N SER A 401 13.56 -8.09 -9.57
CA SER A 401 13.63 -9.55 -9.71
C SER A 401 14.03 -9.91 -11.15
N VAL A 402 14.57 -11.11 -11.35
CA VAL A 402 14.97 -11.58 -12.69
C VAL A 402 13.76 -11.60 -13.62
N GLU A 403 12.60 -12.02 -13.14
CA GLU A 403 11.36 -12.05 -13.94
C GLU A 403 10.90 -10.64 -14.30
N MET A 404 10.97 -9.70 -13.36
CA MET A 404 10.61 -8.31 -13.61
C MET A 404 11.56 -7.67 -14.63
N HIS A 405 12.87 -7.89 -14.46
CA HIS A 405 13.89 -7.40 -15.37
C HIS A 405 13.64 -7.96 -16.78
N THR A 406 13.57 -9.29 -16.87
CA THR A 406 13.32 -10.00 -18.13
C THR A 406 12.04 -9.51 -18.80
N LYS A 407 10.90 -9.43 -18.12
CA LYS A 407 9.63 -8.98 -18.71
C LYS A 407 9.64 -7.53 -19.21
N VAL A 408 10.38 -6.65 -18.55
CA VAL A 408 10.47 -5.22 -18.92
C VAL A 408 11.38 -5.02 -20.12
N TYR A 409 12.48 -5.79 -20.17
CA TYR A 409 13.54 -5.57 -21.13
C TYR A 409 13.51 -6.55 -22.30
N GLN A 410 12.78 -7.68 -22.21
CA GLN A 410 12.62 -8.73 -23.24
C GLN A 410 12.39 -8.19 -24.66
N GLN A 411 11.61 -7.12 -24.79
CA GLN A 411 11.33 -6.46 -26.06
C GLN A 411 12.57 -5.87 -26.76
N TRP A 412 13.63 -5.59 -26.00
CA TRP A 412 14.92 -5.08 -26.50
C TRP A 412 15.94 -6.21 -26.75
N PHE A 413 15.62 -7.45 -26.37
CA PHE A 413 16.38 -8.66 -26.71
C PHE A 413 15.97 -9.17 -28.11
N GLY A 414 15.96 -8.26 -29.10
CA GLY A 414 15.70 -8.60 -30.50
C GLY A 414 16.69 -9.63 -31.04
N PHE A 415 16.37 -10.23 -32.19
CA PHE A 415 17.21 -11.24 -32.83
C PHE A 415 18.63 -10.73 -33.16
N GLU A 416 18.76 -9.48 -33.63
CA GLU A 416 20.04 -8.85 -33.97
C GLU A 416 20.95 -8.63 -32.75
N ASN A 417 20.39 -8.24 -31.60
CA ASN A 417 21.17 -8.08 -30.36
C ASN A 417 21.65 -9.43 -29.81
N ARG A 418 20.85 -10.49 -29.99
CA ARG A 418 21.30 -11.85 -29.68
C ARG A 418 22.45 -12.25 -30.58
N ILE A 419 22.38 -11.98 -31.89
CA ILE A 419 23.49 -12.25 -32.81
C ILE A 419 24.75 -11.52 -32.35
N LYS A 420 24.66 -10.22 -32.01
CA LYS A 420 25.80 -9.44 -31.53
C LYS A 420 26.40 -10.03 -30.25
N ALA A 421 25.57 -10.28 -29.24
CA ALA A 421 26.02 -10.87 -27.97
C ALA A 421 26.63 -12.27 -28.15
N PHE A 422 26.07 -13.11 -29.02
CA PHE A 422 26.66 -14.41 -29.35
C PHE A 422 28.00 -14.22 -30.08
N SER A 423 28.05 -13.34 -31.09
CA SER A 423 29.28 -13.11 -31.86
C SER A 423 30.43 -12.57 -31.01
N GLU A 424 30.15 -11.65 -30.09
CA GLU A 424 31.14 -11.09 -29.16
C GLU A 424 31.59 -12.14 -28.14
N ALA A 425 30.67 -12.92 -27.56
CA ALA A 425 31.03 -14.01 -26.65
C ALA A 425 31.91 -15.08 -27.32
N PHE A 426 31.63 -15.42 -28.59
CA PHE A 426 32.47 -16.33 -29.36
C PHE A 426 33.84 -15.73 -29.68
N GLN A 427 33.92 -14.43 -29.98
CA GLN A 427 35.19 -13.74 -30.24
C GLN A 427 36.06 -13.60 -28.98
N GLU A 428 35.48 -13.21 -27.84
CA GLU A 428 36.19 -13.11 -26.57
C GLU A 428 36.71 -14.47 -26.10
N SER A 429 35.89 -15.52 -26.18
CA SER A 429 36.34 -16.88 -25.84
C SER A 429 37.55 -17.29 -26.67
N ASN A 430 37.54 -16.97 -27.96
CA ASN A 430 38.62 -17.27 -28.89
C ASN A 430 39.89 -16.42 -28.61
N GLN A 431 39.73 -15.13 -28.30
CA GLN A 431 40.87 -14.28 -27.90
C GLN A 431 41.47 -14.71 -26.57
N VAL A 432 40.65 -15.05 -25.57
CA VAL A 432 41.12 -15.53 -24.27
C VAL A 432 41.87 -16.86 -24.43
N GLU A 433 41.41 -17.76 -25.29
CA GLU A 433 42.14 -18.99 -25.62
C GLU A 433 43.48 -18.71 -26.31
N LYS A 434 43.52 -17.80 -27.28
CA LYS A 434 44.76 -17.37 -27.94
C LYS A 434 45.76 -16.78 -26.95
N LEU A 435 45.32 -15.85 -26.09
CA LEU A 435 46.17 -15.24 -25.07
C LEU A 435 46.65 -16.27 -24.04
N LYS A 436 45.82 -17.24 -23.65
CA LYS A 436 46.26 -18.34 -22.77
C LYS A 436 47.34 -19.19 -23.43
N TYR A 437 47.18 -19.50 -24.72
CA TYR A 437 48.19 -20.24 -25.47
C TYR A 437 49.50 -19.48 -25.57
N GLU A 438 49.44 -18.18 -25.88
CA GLU A 438 50.60 -17.29 -25.96
C GLU A 438 51.32 -17.16 -24.60
N ILE A 439 50.58 -17.04 -23.49
CA ILE A 439 51.15 -17.04 -22.14
C ILE A 439 51.87 -18.36 -21.83
N ILE A 440 51.33 -19.50 -22.28
CA ILE A 440 51.97 -20.81 -22.08
C ILE A 440 53.29 -20.88 -22.87
N GLN A 441 53.30 -20.44 -24.13
CA GLN A 441 54.50 -20.38 -24.97
C GLN A 441 55.57 -19.47 -24.37
N LEU A 442 55.19 -18.25 -23.99
CA LEU A 442 56.12 -17.30 -23.36
C LEU A 442 56.68 -17.83 -22.04
N ARG A 443 55.91 -18.59 -21.26
CA ARG A 443 56.39 -19.24 -20.03
C ARG A 443 57.40 -20.35 -20.31
N GLN A 444 57.19 -21.15 -21.35
CA GLN A 444 58.13 -22.19 -21.77
C GLN A 444 59.44 -21.59 -22.27
N GLU A 445 59.36 -20.56 -23.11
CA GLU A 445 60.53 -19.84 -23.61
C GLU A 445 61.33 -19.19 -22.47
N ASN A 446 60.65 -18.53 -21.52
CA ASN A 446 61.32 -17.98 -20.33
C ASN A 446 62.02 -19.04 -19.48
N ALA A 447 61.42 -20.23 -19.36
CA ALA A 447 62.03 -21.33 -18.61
C ALA A 447 63.29 -21.86 -19.32
N GLN A 448 63.25 -21.96 -20.65
CA GLN A 448 64.38 -22.39 -21.46
C GLN A 448 65.52 -21.37 -21.43
N LEU A 449 65.22 -20.09 -21.62
CA LEU A 449 66.22 -19.01 -21.51
C LEU A 449 66.86 -18.95 -20.12
N LYS A 450 66.10 -19.20 -19.05
CA LYS A 450 66.67 -19.29 -17.69
C LYS A 450 67.61 -20.49 -17.54
N LEU A 451 67.28 -21.63 -18.16
CA LEU A 451 68.12 -22.81 -18.15
C LEU A 451 69.44 -22.55 -18.89
N GLU A 452 69.36 -21.99 -20.10
CA GLU A 452 70.52 -21.61 -20.91
C GLU A 452 71.41 -20.59 -20.20
N ASN A 453 70.80 -19.56 -19.59
CA ASN A 453 71.55 -18.55 -18.83
C ASN A 453 72.25 -19.18 -17.61
N THR A 454 71.59 -20.12 -16.92
CA THR A 454 72.21 -20.89 -15.82
C THR A 454 73.39 -21.73 -16.32
N GLN A 455 73.24 -22.39 -17.47
CA GLN A 455 74.31 -23.18 -18.09
C GLN A 455 75.49 -22.31 -18.52
N LEU A 456 75.24 -21.14 -19.11
CA LEU A 456 76.27 -20.16 -19.46
C LEU A 456 77.00 -19.62 -18.23
N ILE A 457 76.28 -19.32 -17.15
CA ILE A 457 76.87 -18.90 -15.87
C ILE A 457 77.76 -20.02 -15.28
N LEU A 458 77.33 -21.28 -15.35
CA LEU A 458 78.13 -22.42 -14.89
C LEU A 458 79.38 -22.62 -15.76
N ALA A 459 79.25 -22.53 -17.08
CA ALA A 459 80.35 -22.65 -18.04
C ALA A 459 81.39 -21.52 -17.87
N ALA A 460 80.93 -20.28 -17.61
CA ALA A 460 81.79 -19.15 -17.33
C ALA A 460 82.57 -19.34 -16.01
N LYS A 461 81.93 -19.89 -14.97
CA LYS A 461 82.58 -20.20 -13.69
C LYS A 461 83.62 -21.33 -13.79
N SER A 462 83.39 -22.33 -14.65
CA SER A 462 84.38 -23.38 -14.90
C SER A 462 85.61 -22.88 -15.68
N ASN A 463 85.44 -21.87 -16.56
CA ASN A 463 86.55 -21.27 -17.31
C ASN A 463 87.41 -20.29 -16.48
N THR A 464 86.92 -19.82 -15.34
CA THR A 464 87.69 -18.97 -14.41
C THR A 464 88.48 -19.73 -13.34
N ASN A 465 88.29 -21.05 -13.24
CA ASN A 465 88.96 -21.93 -12.27
C ASN A 465 90.05 -22.84 -12.87
N ASN A 466 90.37 -22.65 -14.16
CA ASN A 466 91.59 -23.13 -14.82
C ASN A 466 92.48 -21.93 -15.10
#